data_AF-A0A084H011-F1
#
_entry.id   AF-A0A084H011-F1
#
_cell.length_a   1.000
_cell.length_b   1.000
_cell.length_c   1.000
_cell.angle_alpha   90.00
_cell.angle_beta   90.00
_cell.angle_gamma   90.00
#
_symmetry.space_group_name_H-M   'P 1'
#
loop_
_entity.id
_entity.type
_entity.pdbx_description
1 polymer ?
#
loop_
_entity_poly.entity_id
_entity_poly.type
_entity_poly.pdbx_seq_one_letter_code
_entity_poly.pdbx_strand_id
1 'polypeptide(L)'
;MECHYCGEKEIDPLSNYCPFCGKKVFMNEQEWKHYRISKRALIILPAASIGFVWMLLTAADKHEAAINDKVISYQQKAEDTALAGEYEKALDFADKGLALREDYRILEQEKELLLGVLQDKEDLDQINAHIQKGNLDQAAKQIAVLSKTFSGHSSPLYAKLKAELEQADRNVTVAEVKKEIETLNTIEELSEKLKEVTVLDAAEAGKVKEQIKAKMVLIGSSAAEEDLEEKQFNAAIVSVDKALQYDGDNEKLLSLKEKILSERTHFEQAEQNRLKQIAMAANEEKERTDKVLKTSNPAVEEDEFGDAHITGKVKNISGAPVQSITIYFTVKNEEGTLIEKGKTNVFPNELKPGEEAEYSHISYGVKQEVSFAIERMTWHAGKNTVTKHQ
;
A
#
# COMPACT_ATOMS: atom_id res chain seq x y z
N MET A 1 55.80 -49.18 92.67
CA MET A 1 55.34 -50.45 93.28
C MET A 1 56.56 -51.22 93.72
N GLU A 2 56.53 -51.94 94.84
CA GLU A 2 57.67 -52.73 95.30
C GLU A 2 57.52 -54.20 94.88
N CYS A 3 58.54 -54.78 94.26
CA CYS A 3 58.54 -56.21 93.97
C CYS A 3 58.81 -56.99 95.25
N HIS A 4 57.82 -57.72 95.74
CA HIS A 4 57.98 -58.59 96.91
C HIS A 4 59.04 -59.71 96.75
N TYR A 5 59.53 -59.96 95.53
CA TYR A 5 60.56 -60.97 95.29
C TYR A 5 61.99 -60.43 95.22
N CYS A 6 62.19 -59.19 94.77
CA CYS A 6 63.53 -58.61 94.61
C CYS A 6 63.73 -57.27 95.31
N GLY A 7 62.69 -56.73 95.97
CA GLY A 7 62.74 -55.47 96.73
C GLY A 7 62.82 -54.22 95.87
N GLU A 8 62.71 -54.34 94.54
CA GLU A 8 62.82 -53.19 93.63
C GLU A 8 61.58 -52.29 93.72
N LYS A 9 61.79 -50.97 93.88
CA LYS A 9 60.71 -50.00 94.18
C LYS A 9 60.28 -49.18 92.97
N GLU A 10 61.12 -49.13 91.93
CA GLU A 10 60.85 -48.42 90.68
C GLU A 10 60.31 -49.35 89.59
N ILE A 11 59.11 -49.88 89.82
CA ILE A 11 58.39 -50.69 88.83
C ILE A 11 57.24 -49.88 88.26
N ASP A 12 57.19 -49.83 86.92
CA ASP A 12 56.09 -49.22 86.16
C ASP A 12 54.75 -49.84 86.61
N PRO A 13 53.77 -49.02 87.04
CA PRO A 13 52.45 -49.46 87.47
C PRO A 13 51.71 -50.35 86.46
N LEU A 14 52.05 -50.33 85.18
CA LEU A 14 51.39 -51.10 84.12
C LEU A 14 52.12 -52.40 83.77
N SER A 15 53.28 -52.68 84.37
CA SER A 15 54.07 -53.88 84.08
C SER A 15 53.55 -55.13 84.81
N ASN A 16 53.21 -56.17 84.06
CA ASN A 16 52.74 -57.45 84.62
C ASN A 16 53.86 -58.28 85.25
N TYR A 17 55.12 -57.96 84.94
CA TYR A 17 56.30 -58.68 85.36
C TYR A 17 57.37 -57.68 85.79
N CYS A 18 58.11 -58.00 86.86
CA CYS A 18 59.21 -57.16 87.30
C CYS A 18 60.34 -57.24 86.27
N PRO A 19 60.82 -56.11 85.72
CA PRO A 19 61.86 -56.11 84.69
C PRO A 19 63.20 -56.65 85.19
N PHE A 20 63.45 -56.60 86.51
CA PHE A 20 64.70 -57.06 87.11
C PHE A 20 64.73 -58.54 87.48
N CYS A 21 63.59 -59.12 87.89
CA CYS A 21 63.56 -60.52 88.34
C CYS A 21 62.66 -61.43 87.50
N GLY A 22 61.94 -60.89 86.50
CA GLY A 22 61.06 -61.63 85.61
C GLY A 22 59.83 -62.27 86.29
N LYS A 23 59.68 -62.13 87.62
CA LYS A 23 58.54 -62.68 88.36
C LYS A 23 57.33 -61.76 88.21
N LYS A 24 56.16 -62.40 88.14
CA LYS A 24 54.86 -61.71 88.07
C LYS A 24 54.68 -60.89 89.34
N VAL A 25 54.43 -59.59 89.18
CA VAL A 25 54.17 -58.70 90.32
C VAL A 25 52.70 -58.93 90.71
N PHE A 26 52.47 -59.40 91.94
CA PHE A 26 51.11 -59.58 92.45
C PHE A 26 50.56 -58.22 92.85
N MET A 27 49.79 -57.60 91.95
CA MET A 27 49.03 -56.40 92.29
C MET A 27 47.90 -56.74 93.26
N ASN A 28 47.67 -55.86 94.23
CA ASN A 28 46.53 -55.95 95.13
C ASN A 28 45.23 -55.78 94.32
N GLU A 29 44.23 -56.65 94.55
CA GLU A 29 42.95 -56.68 93.81
C GLU A 29 42.18 -55.34 93.89
N GLN A 30 42.43 -54.56 94.94
CA GLN A 30 41.84 -53.23 95.14
C GLN A 30 42.35 -52.18 94.13
N GLU A 31 43.64 -52.20 93.77
CA GLU A 31 44.23 -51.24 92.82
C GLU A 31 43.82 -51.56 91.37
N TRP A 32 43.56 -52.84 91.07
CA TRP A 32 43.07 -53.30 89.77
C TRP A 32 41.67 -52.78 89.41
N LYS A 33 40.84 -52.43 90.40
CA LYS A 33 39.47 -51.93 90.17
C LYS A 33 39.43 -50.50 89.65
N HIS A 34 40.40 -49.65 89.98
CA HIS A 34 40.41 -48.24 89.56
C HIS A 34 40.90 -48.04 88.12
N TYR A 35 41.70 -48.96 87.58
CA TYR A 35 42.22 -48.88 86.20
C TYR A 35 41.47 -49.75 85.19
N ARG A 36 40.50 -50.55 85.64
CA ARG A 36 39.65 -51.36 84.77
C ARG A 36 38.57 -50.46 84.17
N ILE A 37 38.92 -49.72 83.12
CA ILE A 37 37.92 -49.25 82.15
C ILE A 37 37.05 -50.48 81.85
N SER A 38 35.76 -50.41 82.17
CA SER A 38 34.92 -51.60 82.09
C SER A 38 35.05 -52.19 80.68
N LYS A 39 35.15 -53.52 80.54
CA LYS A 39 35.21 -54.15 79.20
C LYS A 39 34.10 -53.66 78.27
N ARG A 40 32.96 -53.23 78.85
CA ARG A 40 31.86 -52.55 78.17
C ARG A 40 32.25 -51.16 77.67
N ALA A 41 32.88 -50.31 78.47
CA ALA A 41 33.34 -48.98 78.05
C ALA A 41 34.37 -49.03 76.90
N LEU A 42 35.23 -50.07 76.85
CA LEU A 42 36.18 -50.26 75.75
C LEU A 42 35.52 -50.61 74.41
N ILE A 43 34.28 -51.12 74.42
CA ILE A 43 33.46 -51.43 73.24
C ILE A 43 32.44 -50.31 72.96
N ILE A 44 31.86 -49.72 74.01
CA ILE A 44 30.83 -48.67 73.91
C ILE A 44 31.42 -47.36 73.39
N LEU A 45 32.63 -46.98 73.81
CA LEU A 45 33.27 -45.74 73.32
C LEU A 45 33.49 -45.73 71.80
N PRO A 46 34.12 -46.76 71.17
CA PRO A 46 34.23 -46.79 69.72
C PRO A 46 32.89 -46.99 69.00
N ALA A 47 31.94 -47.73 69.59
CA ALA A 47 30.60 -47.85 69.02
C ALA A 47 29.83 -46.53 69.02
N ALA A 48 29.95 -45.74 70.09
CA ALA A 48 29.32 -44.43 70.22
C ALA A 48 29.95 -43.40 69.26
N SER A 49 31.28 -43.41 69.06
CA SER A 49 31.92 -42.53 68.07
C SER A 49 31.50 -42.87 66.64
N ILE A 50 31.41 -44.16 66.28
CA ILE A 50 30.88 -44.59 64.98
C ILE A 50 29.43 -44.15 64.81
N GLY A 51 28.59 -44.34 65.83
CA GLY A 51 27.19 -43.90 65.80
C GLY A 51 27.05 -42.39 65.60
N PHE A 52 27.90 -41.60 66.25
CA PHE A 52 27.92 -40.14 66.09
C PHE A 52 28.39 -39.71 64.69
N VAL A 53 29.47 -40.31 64.16
CA VAL A 53 29.94 -40.06 62.80
C VAL A 53 28.86 -40.45 61.78
N TRP A 54 28.20 -41.59 61.95
CA TRP A 54 27.10 -42.02 61.08
C TRP A 54 25.92 -41.04 61.13
N MET A 55 25.57 -40.53 62.32
CA MET A 55 24.53 -39.51 62.47
C MET A 55 24.91 -38.20 61.76
N LEU A 56 26.17 -37.76 61.85
CA LEU A 56 26.64 -36.56 61.15
C LEU A 56 26.63 -36.74 59.63
N LEU A 57 27.08 -37.90 59.13
CA LEU A 57 27.06 -38.21 57.69
C LEU A 57 25.62 -38.24 57.15
N THR A 58 24.71 -38.93 57.84
CA THR A 58 23.30 -38.98 57.42
C THR A 58 22.61 -37.62 57.48
N ALA A 59 22.97 -36.75 58.43
CA ALA A 59 22.48 -35.38 58.50
C ALA A 59 23.02 -34.52 57.34
N ALA A 60 24.32 -34.65 57.03
CA ALA A 60 24.95 -33.97 55.90
C ALA A 60 24.34 -34.42 54.56
N ASP A 61 24.19 -35.73 54.34
CA ASP A 61 23.59 -36.28 53.12
C ASP A 61 22.16 -35.77 52.90
N LYS A 62 21.35 -35.71 53.97
CA LYS A 62 19.98 -35.16 53.89
C LYS A 62 19.97 -33.67 53.60
N HIS A 63 20.93 -32.93 54.14
CA HIS A 63 21.04 -31.49 53.90
C HIS A 63 21.44 -31.22 52.43
N GLU A 64 22.45 -31.93 51.93
CA GLU A 64 22.89 -31.88 50.54
C GLU A 64 21.77 -32.28 49.57
N ALA A 65 21.03 -33.35 49.88
CA ALA A 65 19.86 -33.75 49.09
C ALA A 65 18.79 -32.66 49.04
N ALA A 66 18.47 -32.02 50.18
CA ALA A 66 17.50 -30.95 50.23
C ALA A 66 17.95 -29.68 49.49
N ILE A 67 19.26 -29.39 49.43
CA ILE A 67 19.81 -28.31 48.61
C ILE A 67 19.68 -28.66 47.13
N ASN A 68 20.05 -29.88 46.73
CA ASN A 68 19.92 -30.34 45.35
C ASN A 68 18.48 -30.26 44.83
N ASP A 69 17.51 -30.72 45.63
CA ASP A 69 16.09 -30.66 45.28
C ASP A 69 15.63 -29.21 45.06
N LYS A 70 16.12 -28.27 45.87
CA LYS A 70 15.82 -26.84 45.69
C LYS A 70 16.45 -26.26 44.44
N VAL A 71 17.71 -26.59 44.15
CA VAL A 71 18.42 -26.13 42.95
C VAL A 71 17.71 -26.63 41.69
N ILE A 72 17.34 -27.91 41.65
CA ILE A 72 16.58 -28.51 40.54
C ILE A 72 15.19 -27.86 40.41
N SER A 73 14.52 -27.56 41.53
CA SER A 73 13.24 -26.86 41.49
C SER A 73 13.38 -25.44 40.93
N TYR A 74 14.46 -24.72 41.25
CA TYR A 74 14.73 -23.41 40.68
C TYR A 74 15.08 -23.48 39.19
N GLN A 75 15.84 -24.49 38.77
CA GLN A 75 16.11 -24.76 37.36
C GLN A 75 14.82 -24.94 36.56
N GLN A 76 13.94 -25.84 37.00
CA GLN A 76 12.66 -26.10 36.33
C GLN A 76 11.80 -24.84 36.24
N LYS A 77 11.74 -24.04 37.31
CA LYS A 77 11.03 -22.76 37.29
C LYS A 77 11.65 -21.77 36.32
N ALA A 78 12.98 -21.70 36.24
CA ALA A 78 13.66 -20.84 35.28
C ALA A 78 13.31 -21.26 33.85
N GLU A 79 13.40 -22.55 33.52
CA GLU A 79 13.04 -23.10 32.21
C GLU A 79 11.57 -22.81 31.84
N ASP A 80 10.62 -23.16 32.70
CA ASP A 80 9.19 -22.95 32.46
C ASP A 80 8.85 -21.47 32.24
N THR A 81 9.45 -20.60 33.06
CA THR A 81 9.26 -19.15 33.00
C THR A 81 9.90 -18.55 31.75
N ALA A 82 11.05 -19.07 31.32
CA ALA A 82 11.73 -18.67 30.09
C ALA A 82 10.92 -19.08 28.85
N LEU A 83 10.35 -20.28 28.86
CA LEU A 83 9.47 -20.76 27.78
C LEU A 83 8.16 -19.96 27.69
N ALA A 84 7.67 -19.42 28.81
CA ALA A 84 6.56 -18.47 28.83
C ALA A 84 6.95 -17.06 28.31
N GLY A 85 8.24 -16.81 28.09
CA GLY A 85 8.78 -15.53 27.64
C GLY A 85 8.93 -14.48 28.74
N GLU A 86 8.98 -14.90 30.01
CA GLU A 86 9.23 -14.03 31.17
C GLU A 86 10.72 -14.08 31.57
N TYR A 87 11.61 -13.70 30.65
CA TYR A 87 13.06 -13.94 30.76
C TYR A 87 13.72 -13.33 32.01
N GLU A 88 13.30 -12.14 32.46
CA GLU A 88 13.83 -11.51 33.68
C GLU A 88 13.51 -12.34 34.95
N LYS A 89 12.31 -12.91 35.04
CA LYS A 89 11.94 -13.77 36.16
C LYS A 89 12.63 -15.13 36.09
N ALA A 90 12.84 -15.65 34.88
CA ALA A 90 13.65 -16.85 34.69
C ALA A 90 15.08 -16.64 35.18
N LEU A 91 15.67 -15.48 34.90
CA LEU A 91 16.99 -15.09 35.38
C LEU A 91 17.06 -15.02 36.91
N ASP A 92 16.04 -14.44 37.57
CA ASP A 92 15.94 -14.40 39.04
C ASP A 92 15.85 -15.82 39.65
N PHE A 93 15.16 -16.77 39.01
CA PHE A 93 15.15 -18.17 39.46
C PHE A 93 16.51 -18.85 39.27
N ALA A 94 17.20 -18.59 38.16
CA ALA A 94 18.57 -19.08 37.96
C ALA A 94 19.52 -18.51 39.03
N ASP A 95 19.46 -17.21 39.32
CA ASP A 95 20.28 -16.60 40.36
C ASP A 95 20.02 -17.19 41.76
N LYS A 96 18.75 -17.49 42.09
CA LYS A 96 18.40 -18.18 43.34
C LYS A 96 18.96 -19.60 43.42
N GLY A 97 19.02 -20.33 42.30
CA GLY A 97 19.64 -21.64 42.23
C GLY A 97 21.16 -21.58 42.41
N LEU A 98 21.83 -20.67 41.69
CA LEU A 98 23.28 -20.46 41.79
C LEU A 98 23.70 -19.94 43.17
N ALA A 99 22.87 -19.14 43.84
CA ALA A 99 23.12 -18.70 45.22
C ALA A 99 23.11 -19.86 46.24
N LEU A 100 22.43 -20.97 45.93
CA LEU A 100 22.48 -22.19 46.73
C LEU A 100 23.67 -23.08 46.34
N ARG A 101 24.06 -23.07 45.06
CA ARG A 101 25.15 -23.87 44.52
C ARG A 101 25.84 -23.17 43.35
N GLU A 102 26.91 -22.44 43.67
CA GLU A 102 27.63 -21.61 42.70
C GLU A 102 28.32 -22.42 41.59
N ASP A 103 28.66 -23.68 41.85
CA ASP A 103 29.36 -24.57 40.92
C ASP A 103 28.44 -25.39 40.00
N TYR A 104 27.12 -25.10 40.01
CA TYR A 104 26.15 -25.82 39.19
C TYR A 104 26.15 -25.36 37.73
N ARG A 105 27.06 -25.94 36.94
CA ARG A 105 27.35 -25.58 35.54
C ARG A 105 26.14 -25.49 34.60
N ILE A 106 25.10 -26.29 34.82
CA ILE A 106 23.92 -26.29 33.95
C ILE A 106 23.17 -24.97 34.07
N LEU A 107 22.93 -24.51 35.30
CA LEU A 107 22.27 -23.23 35.55
C LEU A 107 23.11 -22.04 35.09
N GLU A 108 24.44 -22.15 35.18
CA GLU A 108 25.35 -21.12 34.69
C GLU A 108 25.20 -20.94 33.17
N GLN A 109 25.12 -22.05 32.42
CA GLN A 109 24.88 -22.03 30.97
C GLN A 109 23.48 -21.52 30.62
N GLU A 110 22.46 -21.93 31.37
CA GLU A 110 21.09 -21.43 31.18
C GLU A 110 21.00 -19.93 31.45
N LYS A 111 21.68 -19.45 32.51
CA LYS A 111 21.78 -18.02 32.82
C LYS A 111 22.44 -17.24 31.69
N GLU A 112 23.56 -17.74 31.15
CA GLU A 112 24.24 -17.11 30.00
C GLU A 112 23.31 -17.03 28.78
N LEU A 113 22.56 -18.10 28.51
CA LEU A 113 21.59 -18.13 27.42
C LEU A 113 20.43 -17.14 27.64
N LEU A 114 19.91 -17.03 28.86
CA LEU A 114 18.86 -16.07 29.22
C LEU A 114 19.34 -14.62 29.06
N LEU A 115 20.59 -14.32 29.42
CA LEU A 115 21.17 -13.00 29.22
C LEU A 115 21.27 -12.64 27.73
N GLY A 116 21.69 -13.59 26.89
CA GLY A 116 21.69 -13.39 25.44
C GLY A 116 20.29 -13.10 24.88
N VAL A 117 19.28 -13.81 25.37
CA VAL A 117 17.88 -13.59 24.93
C VAL A 117 17.32 -12.26 25.40
N LEU A 118 17.69 -11.80 26.60
CA LEU A 118 17.34 -10.48 27.08
C LEU A 118 17.95 -9.38 26.20
N GLN A 119 19.20 -9.55 25.78
CA GLN A 119 19.84 -8.63 24.84
C GLN A 119 19.11 -8.62 23.48
N ASP A 120 18.79 -9.78 22.93
CA ASP A 120 18.02 -9.89 21.68
C ASP A 120 16.62 -9.25 21.80
N LYS A 121 16.02 -9.33 22.99
CA LYS A 121 14.76 -8.65 23.31
C LYS A 121 14.92 -7.12 23.32
N GLU A 122 15.99 -6.61 23.92
CA GLU A 122 16.27 -5.17 23.90
C GLU A 122 16.48 -4.65 22.48
N ASP A 123 17.19 -5.41 21.64
CA ASP A 123 17.37 -5.09 20.21
C ASP A 123 16.02 -5.05 19.47
N LEU A 124 15.11 -5.99 19.78
CA LEU A 124 13.75 -5.99 19.24
C LEU A 124 12.92 -4.79 19.71
N ASP A 125 13.05 -4.39 20.97
CA ASP A 125 12.39 -3.21 21.51
C ASP A 125 12.94 -1.91 20.86
N GLN A 126 14.24 -1.87 20.52
CA GLN A 126 14.83 -0.79 19.72
C GLN A 126 14.30 -0.74 18.29
N ILE A 127 14.17 -1.89 17.63
CA ILE A 127 13.54 -2.00 16.29
C ILE A 127 12.14 -1.39 16.33
N ASN A 128 11.33 -1.77 17.32
CA ASN A 128 9.98 -1.23 17.48
C ASN A 128 9.99 0.30 17.70
N ALA A 129 10.95 0.82 18.46
CA ALA A 129 11.13 2.26 18.62
C ALA A 129 11.53 2.97 17.31
N HIS A 130 12.35 2.35 16.46
CA HIS A 130 12.68 2.89 15.13
C HIS A 130 11.45 2.91 14.21
N ILE A 131 10.63 1.86 14.23
CA ILE A 131 9.35 1.79 13.48
C ILE A 131 8.43 2.94 13.91
N GLN A 132 8.24 3.15 15.21
CA GLN A 132 7.38 4.22 15.73
C GLN A 132 7.87 5.63 15.36
N LYS A 133 9.19 5.83 15.26
CA LYS A 133 9.80 7.10 14.84
C LYS A 133 9.81 7.30 13.31
N GLY A 134 9.40 6.30 12.53
CA GLY A 134 9.43 6.33 11.07
C GLY A 134 10.83 6.09 10.46
N ASN A 135 11.79 5.62 11.25
CA ASN A 135 13.14 5.28 10.79
C ASN A 135 13.17 3.87 10.17
N LEU A 136 12.40 3.66 9.11
CA LEU A 136 12.14 2.34 8.53
C LEU A 136 13.41 1.65 8.01
N ASP A 137 14.31 2.39 7.36
CA ASP A 137 15.59 1.84 6.87
C ASP A 137 16.48 1.29 7.99
N GLN A 138 16.45 1.91 9.16
CA GLN A 138 17.21 1.44 10.33
C GLN A 138 16.57 0.20 10.92
N ALA A 139 15.24 0.20 11.06
CA ALA A 139 14.48 -0.96 11.53
C ALA A 139 14.70 -2.18 10.61
N ALA A 140 14.56 -2.03 9.29
CA ALA A 140 14.78 -3.10 8.32
C ALA A 140 16.20 -3.71 8.42
N LYS A 141 17.23 -2.87 8.56
CA LYS A 141 18.62 -3.33 8.74
C LYS A 141 18.80 -4.13 10.03
N GLN A 142 18.24 -3.66 11.14
CA GLN A 142 18.33 -4.35 12.43
C GLN A 142 17.54 -5.66 12.42
N ILE A 143 16.35 -5.69 11.79
CA ILE A 143 15.58 -6.91 11.57
C ILE A 143 16.38 -7.95 10.79
N ALA A 144 17.06 -7.54 9.72
CA ALA A 144 17.89 -8.44 8.93
C ALA A 144 19.08 -9.02 9.72
N VAL A 145 19.63 -8.25 10.67
CA VAL A 145 20.69 -8.73 11.58
C VAL A 145 20.10 -9.72 12.58
N LEU A 146 19.03 -9.35 13.29
CA LEU A 146 18.42 -10.18 14.34
C LEU A 146 17.79 -11.47 13.77
N SER A 147 17.23 -11.40 12.57
CA SER A 147 16.71 -12.56 11.83
C SER A 147 17.81 -13.58 11.54
N LYS A 148 19.02 -13.13 11.17
CA LYS A 148 20.17 -14.04 10.98
C LYS A 148 20.58 -14.70 12.28
N THR A 149 20.59 -13.96 13.40
CA THR A 149 20.84 -14.52 14.74
C THR A 149 19.83 -15.62 15.03
N PHE A 150 18.54 -15.34 14.88
CA PHE A 150 17.45 -16.30 15.15
C PHE A 150 17.40 -17.50 14.21
N SER A 151 17.85 -17.35 12.96
CA SER A 151 17.96 -18.44 11.98
C SER A 151 18.90 -19.55 12.45
N GLY A 152 19.95 -19.19 13.21
CA GLY A 152 20.91 -20.12 13.77
C GLY A 152 20.42 -20.89 14.99
N HIS A 153 19.29 -20.47 15.59
CA HIS A 153 18.77 -21.04 16.83
C HIS A 153 17.44 -21.77 16.59
N SER A 154 17.39 -23.07 16.90
CA SER A 154 16.17 -23.89 16.87
C SER A 154 15.48 -24.05 18.22
N SER A 155 15.99 -23.37 19.26
CA SER A 155 15.46 -23.50 20.63
C SER A 155 14.03 -22.92 20.74
N PRO A 156 13.10 -23.61 21.43
CA PRO A 156 11.76 -23.10 21.72
C PRO A 156 11.76 -21.76 22.47
N LEU A 157 12.84 -21.46 23.18
CA LEU A 157 12.99 -20.23 23.95
C LEU A 157 12.92 -18.96 23.08
N TYR A 158 13.29 -19.07 21.80
CA TYR A 158 13.23 -18.00 20.80
C TYR A 158 11.90 -17.93 20.04
N ALA A 159 10.97 -18.88 20.23
CA ALA A 159 9.75 -18.94 19.42
C ALA A 159 8.92 -17.65 19.52
N LYS A 160 8.81 -17.08 20.73
CA LYS A 160 8.10 -15.82 20.97
C LYS A 160 8.81 -14.64 20.32
N LEU A 161 10.13 -14.49 20.52
CA LEU A 161 10.92 -13.41 19.91
C LEU A 161 10.87 -13.48 18.37
N LYS A 162 10.90 -14.68 17.79
CA LYS A 162 10.75 -14.86 16.34
C LYS A 162 9.40 -14.35 15.84
N ALA A 163 8.31 -14.71 16.52
CA ALA A 163 6.97 -14.25 16.16
C ALA A 163 6.85 -12.72 16.29
N GLU A 164 7.43 -12.13 17.34
CA GLU A 164 7.46 -10.68 17.53
C GLU A 164 8.34 -9.98 16.47
N LEU A 165 9.49 -10.56 16.09
CA LEU A 165 10.34 -10.05 15.01
C LEU A 165 9.64 -10.12 13.64
N GLU A 166 8.97 -11.23 13.33
CA GLU A 166 8.16 -11.36 12.10
C GLU A 166 7.03 -10.32 12.06
N GLN A 167 6.42 -10.02 13.21
CA GLN A 167 5.43 -8.94 13.28
C GLN A 167 6.06 -7.57 13.06
N ALA A 168 7.24 -7.31 13.64
CA ALA A 168 7.98 -6.07 13.40
C ALA A 168 8.36 -5.90 11.91
N ASP A 169 8.77 -6.98 11.24
CA ASP A 169 9.08 -6.99 9.81
C ASP A 169 7.86 -6.67 8.93
N ARG A 170 6.71 -7.27 9.25
CA ARG A 170 5.43 -6.92 8.61
C ARG A 170 5.08 -5.45 8.82
N ASN A 171 5.29 -4.92 10.02
CA ASN A 171 5.00 -3.52 10.34
C ASN A 171 5.92 -2.55 9.55
N VAL A 172 7.20 -2.88 9.41
CA VAL A 172 8.14 -2.12 8.56
C VAL A 172 7.66 -2.12 7.12
N THR A 173 7.38 -3.30 6.56
CA THR A 173 6.92 -3.44 5.17
C THR A 173 5.64 -2.63 4.93
N VAL A 174 4.66 -2.73 5.82
CA VAL A 174 3.41 -1.96 5.76
C VAL A 174 3.70 -0.45 5.78
N ALA A 175 4.61 0.01 6.65
CA ALA A 175 4.95 1.42 6.76
C ALA A 175 5.71 1.95 5.53
N GLU A 176 6.60 1.13 4.95
CA GLU A 176 7.32 1.46 3.72
C GLU A 176 6.34 1.60 2.56
N VAL A 177 5.45 0.63 2.40
CA VAL A 177 4.41 0.69 1.36
C VAL A 177 3.53 1.93 1.57
N LYS A 178 3.15 2.26 2.80
CA LYS A 178 2.37 3.48 3.07
C LYS A 178 3.10 4.74 2.61
N LYS A 179 4.40 4.85 2.88
CA LYS A 179 5.23 5.97 2.43
C LYS A 179 5.34 6.02 0.90
N GLU A 180 5.46 4.87 0.25
CA GLU A 180 5.50 4.81 -1.22
C GLU A 180 4.17 5.25 -1.84
N ILE A 181 3.04 4.78 -1.30
CA ILE A 181 1.70 5.16 -1.75
C ILE A 181 1.50 6.67 -1.75
N GLU A 182 2.07 7.39 -0.79
CA GLU A 182 2.00 8.87 -0.75
C GLU A 182 2.59 9.51 -2.01
N THR A 183 3.61 8.89 -2.63
CA THR A 183 4.29 9.42 -3.82
C THR A 183 3.65 9.03 -5.14
N LEU A 184 2.84 7.95 -5.18
CA LEU A 184 2.19 7.46 -6.39
C LEU A 184 1.00 8.35 -6.77
N ASN A 185 0.90 8.74 -8.04
CA ASN A 185 -0.12 9.70 -8.50
C ASN A 185 -1.03 9.16 -9.61
N THR A 186 -0.84 7.90 -10.01
CA THR A 186 -1.66 7.26 -11.05
C THR A 186 -2.39 6.04 -10.51
N ILE A 187 -3.54 5.72 -11.14
CA ILE A 187 -4.33 4.52 -10.77
C ILE A 187 -3.53 3.25 -11.10
N GLU A 188 -2.77 3.27 -12.20
CA GLU A 188 -1.95 2.17 -12.67
C GLU A 188 -0.86 1.81 -11.64
N GLU A 189 -0.07 2.77 -11.18
CA GLU A 189 0.95 2.56 -10.14
C GLU A 189 0.34 2.05 -8.84
N LEU A 190 -0.78 2.66 -8.41
CA LEU A 190 -1.50 2.23 -7.21
C LEU A 190 -2.04 0.80 -7.35
N SER A 191 -2.41 0.38 -8.56
CA SER A 191 -2.92 -0.97 -8.81
C SER A 191 -1.84 -2.04 -8.69
N GLU A 192 -0.62 -1.73 -9.15
CA GLU A 192 0.53 -2.61 -8.97
C GLU A 192 0.85 -2.75 -7.49
N LYS A 193 0.89 -1.62 -6.77
CA LYS A 193 1.11 -1.64 -5.33
C LYS A 193 0.01 -2.38 -4.56
N LEU A 194 -1.25 -2.24 -4.97
CA LEU A 194 -2.37 -2.97 -4.37
C LEU A 194 -2.18 -4.49 -4.47
N LYS A 195 -1.69 -4.99 -5.62
CA LYS A 195 -1.42 -6.43 -5.81
C LYS A 195 -0.36 -6.94 -4.83
N GLU A 196 0.72 -6.18 -4.63
CA GLU A 196 1.77 -6.52 -3.65
C GLU A 196 1.21 -6.62 -2.23
N VAL A 197 0.44 -5.62 -1.80
CA VAL A 197 -0.15 -5.61 -0.45
C VAL A 197 -1.24 -6.67 -0.29
N THR A 198 -1.88 -7.11 -1.38
CA THR A 198 -2.95 -8.11 -1.32
C THR A 198 -2.44 -9.45 -0.80
N VAL A 199 -1.17 -9.78 -1.05
CA VAL A 199 -0.50 -11.01 -0.60
C VAL A 199 -0.16 -10.98 0.90
N LEU A 200 -0.10 -9.80 1.52
CA LEU A 200 0.21 -9.66 2.94
C LEU A 200 -1.00 -10.01 3.82
N ASP A 201 -0.88 -11.06 4.63
CA ASP A 201 -1.92 -11.55 5.56
C ASP A 201 -1.78 -10.90 6.95
N ALA A 202 -1.78 -9.57 6.98
CA ALA A 202 -1.71 -8.78 8.21
C ALA A 202 -2.93 -7.87 8.35
N ALA A 203 -3.46 -7.72 9.56
CA ALA A 203 -4.55 -6.79 9.84
C ALA A 203 -4.21 -5.34 9.40
N GLU A 204 -2.93 -4.96 9.50
CA GLU A 204 -2.46 -3.66 9.02
C GLU A 204 -2.41 -3.55 7.49
N ALA A 205 -2.18 -4.66 6.77
CA ALA A 205 -2.25 -4.68 5.31
C ALA A 205 -3.67 -4.36 4.80
N GLY A 206 -4.70 -4.78 5.55
CA GLY A 206 -6.09 -4.40 5.26
C GLY A 206 -6.30 -2.89 5.25
N LYS A 207 -5.74 -2.17 6.24
CA LYS A 207 -5.83 -0.69 6.30
C LYS A 207 -5.10 -0.03 5.14
N VAL A 208 -3.96 -0.57 4.72
CA VAL A 208 -3.21 -0.07 3.57
C VAL A 208 -3.99 -0.28 2.26
N LYS A 209 -4.62 -1.44 2.07
CA LYS A 209 -5.50 -1.70 0.90
C LYS A 209 -6.60 -0.64 0.78
N GLU A 210 -7.26 -0.32 1.89
CA GLU A 210 -8.31 0.71 1.90
C GLU A 210 -7.75 2.11 1.63
N GLN A 211 -6.54 2.43 2.12
CA GLN A 211 -5.86 3.69 1.79
C GLN A 211 -5.52 3.80 0.30
N ILE A 212 -5.04 2.70 -0.32
CA ILE A 212 -4.76 2.65 -1.76
C ILE A 212 -6.05 2.90 -2.55
N LYS A 213 -7.13 2.15 -2.25
CA LYS A 213 -8.42 2.33 -2.92
C LYS A 213 -8.96 3.74 -2.77
N ALA A 214 -8.92 4.30 -1.56
CA ALA A 214 -9.35 5.67 -1.31
C ALA A 214 -8.55 6.69 -2.14
N LYS A 215 -7.23 6.48 -2.30
CA LYS A 215 -6.40 7.33 -3.15
C LYS A 215 -6.71 7.14 -4.65
N MET A 216 -6.99 5.91 -5.10
CA MET A 216 -7.45 5.64 -6.47
C MET A 216 -8.78 6.34 -6.77
N VAL A 217 -9.73 6.29 -5.83
CA VAL A 217 -11.02 7.00 -5.91
C VAL A 217 -10.78 8.51 -6.00
N LEU A 218 -9.87 9.05 -5.19
CA LEU A 218 -9.52 10.47 -5.24
C LEU A 218 -8.98 10.86 -6.62
N ILE A 219 -7.94 10.17 -7.10
CA ILE A 219 -7.31 10.44 -8.41
C ILE A 219 -8.33 10.30 -9.54
N GLY A 220 -9.10 9.22 -9.56
CA GLY A 220 -10.12 8.99 -10.59
C GLY A 220 -11.21 10.05 -10.58
N SER A 221 -11.66 10.49 -9.39
CA SER A 221 -12.65 11.56 -9.28
C SER A 221 -12.09 12.91 -9.75
N SER A 222 -10.85 13.26 -9.37
CA SER A 222 -10.22 14.52 -9.76
C SER A 222 -9.93 14.58 -11.26
N ALA A 223 -9.40 13.51 -11.85
CA ALA A 223 -9.15 13.45 -13.30
C ALA A 223 -10.46 13.54 -14.10
N ALA A 224 -11.52 12.87 -13.62
CA ALA A 224 -12.82 12.95 -14.27
C ALA A 224 -13.49 14.32 -14.16
N GLU A 225 -13.28 15.04 -13.06
CA GLU A 225 -13.75 16.42 -12.89
C GLU A 225 -13.01 17.37 -13.85
N GLU A 226 -11.69 17.23 -13.98
CA GLU A 226 -10.87 18.01 -14.94
C GLU A 226 -11.31 17.75 -16.40
N ASP A 227 -11.45 16.48 -16.79
CA ASP A 227 -11.94 16.10 -18.12
C ASP A 227 -13.37 16.63 -18.39
N LEU A 228 -14.23 16.68 -17.36
CA LEU A 228 -15.59 17.21 -17.46
C LEU A 228 -15.58 18.72 -17.71
N GLU A 229 -14.72 19.47 -17.01
CA GLU A 229 -14.55 20.91 -17.24
C GLU A 229 -14.11 21.23 -18.68
N GLU A 230 -13.25 20.38 -19.25
CA GLU A 230 -12.79 20.48 -20.64
C GLU A 230 -13.80 19.91 -21.67
N LYS A 231 -14.96 19.43 -21.22
CA LYS A 231 -15.99 18.75 -22.06
C LYS A 231 -15.49 17.48 -22.75
N GLN A 232 -14.45 16.85 -22.20
CA GLN A 232 -13.92 15.56 -22.64
C GLN A 232 -14.70 14.40 -21.99
N PHE A 233 -16.02 14.34 -22.22
CA PHE A 233 -16.92 13.41 -21.51
C PHE A 233 -16.49 11.93 -21.57
N ASN A 234 -15.92 11.48 -22.69
CA ASN A 234 -15.46 10.10 -22.81
C ASN A 234 -14.21 9.82 -21.96
N ALA A 235 -13.29 10.78 -21.87
CA ALA A 235 -12.11 10.68 -21.01
C ALA A 235 -12.54 10.66 -19.54
N ALA A 236 -13.46 11.56 -19.15
CA ALA A 236 -14.02 11.60 -17.80
C ALA A 236 -14.65 10.27 -17.38
N ILE A 237 -15.45 9.64 -18.26
CA ILE A 237 -16.05 8.32 -18.01
C ILE A 237 -14.96 7.25 -17.83
N VAL A 238 -13.94 7.24 -18.68
CA VAL A 238 -12.82 6.29 -18.57
C VAL A 238 -12.08 6.45 -17.24
N SER A 239 -11.84 7.68 -16.80
CA SER A 239 -11.19 7.99 -15.52
C SER A 239 -12.00 7.46 -14.33
N VAL A 240 -13.33 7.64 -14.33
CA VAL A 240 -14.22 7.07 -13.31
C VAL A 240 -14.26 5.54 -13.37
N ASP A 241 -14.39 4.97 -14.56
CA ASP A 241 -14.49 3.53 -14.74
C ASP A 241 -13.22 2.80 -14.30
N LYS A 242 -12.05 3.40 -14.52
CA LYS A 242 -10.78 2.88 -13.99
C LYS A 242 -10.77 2.80 -12.47
N ALA A 243 -11.30 3.79 -11.76
CA ALA A 243 -11.37 3.76 -10.31
C ALA A 243 -12.45 2.77 -9.80
N LEU A 244 -13.60 2.71 -10.47
CA LEU A 244 -14.67 1.74 -10.17
C LEU A 244 -14.25 0.28 -10.35
N GLN A 245 -13.22 -0.02 -11.15
CA GLN A 245 -12.67 -1.38 -11.23
C GLN A 245 -12.12 -1.88 -9.88
N TYR A 246 -11.69 -0.97 -8.99
CA TYR A 246 -11.11 -1.30 -7.69
C TYR A 246 -12.07 -1.08 -6.53
N ASP A 247 -13.08 -0.21 -6.71
CA ASP A 247 -14.13 0.07 -5.73
C ASP A 247 -15.48 0.26 -6.45
N GLY A 248 -16.08 -0.85 -6.88
CA GLY A 248 -17.23 -0.85 -7.80
C GLY A 248 -18.53 -0.29 -7.21
N ASP A 249 -18.67 -0.32 -5.89
CA ASP A 249 -19.86 0.17 -5.19
C ASP A 249 -19.64 1.57 -4.61
N ASN A 250 -18.59 2.29 -5.05
CA ASN A 250 -18.29 3.62 -4.56
C ASN A 250 -19.36 4.64 -5.00
N GLU A 251 -20.24 5.03 -4.08
CA GLU A 251 -21.36 5.94 -4.35
C GLU A 251 -20.91 7.27 -4.97
N LYS A 252 -19.75 7.80 -4.54
CA LYS A 252 -19.21 9.07 -5.08
C LYS A 252 -18.86 8.93 -6.56
N LEU A 253 -18.17 7.85 -6.94
CA LEU A 253 -17.81 7.60 -8.34
C LEU A 253 -19.04 7.30 -9.22
N LEU A 254 -19.99 6.52 -8.70
CA LEU A 254 -21.24 6.23 -9.43
C LEU A 254 -22.05 7.52 -9.68
N SER A 255 -22.20 8.37 -8.66
CA SER A 255 -22.87 9.66 -8.79
C SER A 255 -22.15 10.59 -9.78
N LEU A 256 -20.81 10.62 -9.75
CA LEU A 256 -20.02 11.39 -10.70
C LEU A 256 -20.21 10.89 -12.13
N LYS A 257 -20.23 9.57 -12.34
CA LYS A 257 -20.50 8.95 -13.65
C LYS A 257 -21.87 9.34 -14.20
N GLU A 258 -22.91 9.29 -13.37
CA GLU A 258 -24.26 9.73 -13.75
C GLU A 258 -24.30 11.20 -14.14
N LYS A 259 -23.62 12.07 -13.38
CA LYS A 259 -23.51 13.49 -13.70
C LYS A 259 -22.84 13.71 -15.06
N ILE A 260 -21.71 13.05 -15.32
CA ILE A 260 -20.98 13.15 -16.60
C ILE A 260 -21.88 12.70 -17.77
N LEU A 261 -22.60 11.59 -17.62
CA LEU A 261 -23.51 11.08 -18.65
C LEU A 261 -24.66 12.05 -18.92
N SER A 262 -25.24 12.62 -17.86
CA SER A 262 -26.31 13.62 -17.98
C SER A 262 -25.82 14.89 -18.70
N GLU A 263 -24.66 15.42 -18.31
CA GLU A 263 -24.07 16.60 -18.95
C GLU A 263 -23.72 16.35 -20.41
N ARG A 264 -23.16 15.17 -20.74
CA ARG A 264 -22.90 14.77 -22.14
C ARG A 264 -24.18 14.79 -22.97
N THR A 265 -25.26 14.17 -22.49
CA THR A 265 -26.53 14.13 -23.22
C THR A 265 -27.12 15.53 -23.39
N HIS A 266 -27.05 16.39 -22.36
CA HIS A 266 -27.49 17.78 -22.48
C HIS A 266 -26.66 18.57 -23.49
N PHE A 267 -25.33 18.39 -23.50
CA PHE A 267 -24.43 19.03 -24.46
C PHE A 267 -24.73 18.59 -25.90
N GLU A 268 -24.89 17.29 -26.14
CA GLU A 268 -25.23 16.72 -27.45
C GLU A 268 -26.58 17.23 -27.95
N GLN A 269 -27.60 17.29 -27.08
CA GLN A 269 -28.92 17.83 -27.43
C GLN A 269 -28.86 19.33 -27.74
N ALA A 270 -28.10 20.11 -26.95
CA ALA A 270 -27.92 21.53 -27.19
C ALA A 270 -27.25 21.79 -28.55
N GLU A 271 -26.22 21.02 -28.89
CA GLU A 271 -25.51 21.15 -30.16
C GLU A 271 -26.38 20.72 -31.35
N GLN A 272 -27.13 19.62 -31.23
CA GLN A 272 -28.12 19.23 -32.25
C GLN A 272 -29.18 20.32 -32.46
N ASN A 273 -29.67 20.94 -31.39
CA ASN A 273 -30.65 22.03 -31.49
C ASN A 273 -30.04 23.27 -32.15
N ARG A 274 -28.79 23.60 -31.84
CA ARG A 274 -28.05 24.69 -32.49
C ARG A 274 -27.91 24.45 -33.99
N LEU A 275 -27.53 23.24 -34.39
CA LEU A 275 -27.43 22.87 -35.81
C LEU A 275 -28.78 22.95 -36.53
N LYS A 276 -29.86 22.49 -35.89
CA LYS A 276 -31.22 22.63 -36.43
C LYS A 276 -31.62 24.09 -36.62
N GLN A 277 -31.35 24.96 -35.65
CA GLN A 277 -31.64 26.39 -35.76
C GLN A 277 -30.86 27.05 -36.90
N ILE A 278 -29.57 26.72 -37.05
CA ILE A 278 -28.76 27.21 -38.17
C ILE A 278 -29.33 26.74 -39.52
N ALA A 279 -29.72 25.47 -39.62
CA ALA A 279 -30.30 24.91 -40.84
C ALA A 279 -31.68 25.52 -41.17
N MET A 280 -32.53 25.73 -40.16
CA MET A 280 -33.83 26.40 -40.33
C MET A 280 -33.64 27.84 -40.82
N ALA A 281 -32.75 28.63 -40.19
CA ALA A 281 -32.48 30.00 -40.62
C ALA A 281 -31.94 30.08 -42.06
N ALA A 282 -31.09 29.13 -42.46
CA ALA A 282 -30.58 29.03 -43.83
C ALA A 282 -31.70 28.70 -44.84
N ASN A 283 -32.61 27.79 -44.49
CA ASN A 283 -33.75 27.43 -45.32
C ASN A 283 -34.78 28.55 -45.42
N GLU A 284 -35.10 29.22 -44.31
CA GLU A 284 -36.01 30.37 -44.29
C GLU A 284 -35.50 31.52 -45.17
N GLU A 285 -34.19 31.80 -45.12
CA GLU A 285 -33.57 32.82 -45.98
C GLU A 285 -33.63 32.42 -47.46
N LYS A 286 -33.42 31.14 -47.77
CA LYS A 286 -33.58 30.61 -49.12
C LYS A 286 -35.03 30.73 -49.60
N GLU A 287 -36.01 30.31 -48.80
CA GLU A 287 -37.43 30.48 -49.14
C GLU A 287 -37.82 31.94 -49.34
N ARG A 288 -37.28 32.84 -48.52
CA ARG A 288 -37.52 34.28 -48.66
C ARG A 288 -36.99 34.80 -49.99
N THR A 289 -35.83 34.31 -50.41
CA THR A 289 -35.21 34.62 -51.72
C THR A 289 -36.06 34.08 -52.87
N ASP A 290 -36.44 32.80 -52.81
CA ASP A 290 -37.22 32.12 -53.85
C ASP A 290 -38.64 32.71 -54.01
N LYS A 291 -39.20 33.33 -52.97
CA LYS A 291 -40.50 34.04 -53.01
C LYS A 291 -40.42 35.42 -53.67
N VAL A 292 -39.24 35.99 -53.87
CA VAL A 292 -39.07 37.33 -54.44
C VAL A 292 -38.51 37.27 -55.86
N LEU A 293 -37.58 36.37 -56.12
CA LEU A 293 -36.89 36.25 -57.41
C LEU A 293 -37.02 34.82 -57.93
N LYS A 294 -37.50 34.65 -59.17
CA LYS A 294 -37.54 33.37 -59.86
C LYS A 294 -36.52 33.36 -60.99
N THR A 295 -35.61 32.39 -61.00
CA THR A 295 -34.58 32.24 -62.04
C THR A 295 -35.02 31.25 -63.12
N SER A 296 -34.60 31.48 -64.36
CA SER A 296 -34.65 30.47 -65.43
C SER A 296 -33.42 29.56 -65.34
N ASN A 297 -33.47 28.40 -66.01
CA ASN A 297 -32.25 27.61 -66.20
C ASN A 297 -31.22 28.46 -66.96
N PRO A 298 -29.97 28.52 -66.47
CA PRO A 298 -28.88 29.21 -67.16
C PRO A 298 -28.56 28.48 -68.47
N ALA A 299 -28.40 29.23 -69.55
CA ALA A 299 -27.79 28.74 -70.78
C ALA A 299 -26.28 28.90 -70.68
N VAL A 300 -25.55 27.84 -71.01
CA VAL A 300 -24.08 27.83 -71.06
C VAL A 300 -23.69 27.59 -72.51
N GLU A 301 -22.99 28.54 -73.10
CA GLU A 301 -22.44 28.46 -74.46
C GLU A 301 -20.91 28.55 -74.40
N GLU A 302 -20.22 27.62 -75.05
CA GLU A 302 -18.76 27.65 -75.17
C GLU A 302 -18.36 28.41 -76.44
N ASP A 303 -17.36 29.29 -76.34
CA ASP A 303 -16.83 30.02 -77.49
C ASP A 303 -15.61 29.33 -78.13
N GLU A 304 -15.19 29.83 -79.30
CA GLU A 304 -14.06 29.28 -80.07
C GLU A 304 -12.70 29.35 -79.32
N PHE A 305 -12.64 30.05 -78.18
CA PHE A 305 -11.46 30.21 -77.34
C PHE A 305 -11.48 29.32 -76.09
N GLY A 306 -12.57 28.57 -75.87
CA GLY A 306 -12.75 27.70 -74.70
C GLY A 306 -13.19 28.45 -73.44
N ASP A 307 -13.83 29.61 -73.60
CA ASP A 307 -14.49 30.32 -72.50
C ASP A 307 -15.98 29.97 -72.45
N ALA A 308 -16.50 29.78 -71.23
CA ALA A 308 -17.91 29.46 -71.02
C ALA A 308 -18.72 30.74 -70.74
N HIS A 309 -19.60 31.10 -71.67
CA HIS A 309 -20.55 32.21 -71.53
C HIS A 309 -21.83 31.70 -70.88
N ILE A 310 -22.05 32.10 -69.64
CA ILE A 310 -23.27 31.79 -68.91
C ILE A 310 -24.23 32.97 -69.01
N THR A 311 -25.43 32.73 -69.53
CA THR A 311 -26.52 33.72 -69.53
C THR A 311 -27.76 33.15 -68.88
N GLY A 312 -28.55 33.99 -68.23
CA GLY A 312 -29.82 33.57 -67.64
C GLY A 312 -30.74 34.73 -67.31
N LYS A 313 -31.98 34.41 -66.92
CA LYS A 313 -33.01 35.39 -66.61
C LYS A 313 -33.45 35.29 -65.16
N VAL A 314 -33.71 36.44 -64.56
CA VAL A 314 -34.34 36.57 -63.24
C VAL A 314 -35.63 37.35 -63.38
N LYS A 315 -36.71 36.82 -62.82
CA LYS A 315 -38.02 37.44 -62.77
C LYS A 315 -38.35 37.92 -61.36
N ASN A 316 -38.75 39.17 -61.21
CA ASN A 316 -39.34 39.64 -59.96
C ASN A 316 -40.77 39.12 -59.84
N ILE A 317 -41.01 38.23 -58.89
CA ILE A 317 -42.35 37.68 -58.60
C ILE A 317 -43.01 38.35 -57.39
N SER A 318 -42.34 39.33 -56.77
CA SER A 318 -42.88 40.08 -55.65
C SER A 318 -43.79 41.23 -56.09
N GLY A 319 -44.64 41.72 -55.17
CA GLY A 319 -45.54 42.85 -55.42
C GLY A 319 -44.88 44.24 -55.34
N ALA A 320 -43.57 44.33 -55.14
CA ALA A 320 -42.82 45.59 -55.04
C ALA A 320 -41.61 45.59 -55.99
N PRO A 321 -41.10 46.76 -56.42
CA PRO A 321 -39.87 46.83 -57.20
C PRO A 321 -38.67 46.38 -56.36
N VAL A 322 -37.75 45.65 -56.99
CA VAL A 322 -36.49 45.19 -56.40
C VAL A 322 -35.33 45.76 -57.20
N GLN A 323 -34.27 46.17 -56.51
CA GLN A 323 -33.12 46.85 -57.10
C GLN A 323 -31.82 46.17 -56.66
N SER A 324 -30.76 46.33 -57.46
CA SER A 324 -29.41 45.85 -57.14
C SER A 324 -29.37 44.37 -56.78
N ILE A 325 -29.90 43.57 -57.70
CA ILE A 325 -29.87 42.12 -57.59
C ILE A 325 -28.45 41.63 -57.91
N THR A 326 -27.85 40.95 -56.95
CA THR A 326 -26.56 40.25 -57.09
C THR A 326 -26.79 38.75 -56.96
N ILE A 327 -26.28 37.99 -57.92
CA ILE A 327 -26.33 36.53 -57.97
C ILE A 327 -24.97 35.99 -57.57
N TYR A 328 -24.94 35.12 -56.56
CA TYR A 328 -23.77 34.34 -56.19
C TYR A 328 -23.89 32.94 -56.78
N PHE A 329 -22.83 32.46 -57.44
CA PHE A 329 -22.87 31.22 -58.21
C PHE A 329 -21.63 30.36 -58.03
N THR A 330 -21.76 29.09 -58.41
CA THR A 330 -20.65 28.15 -58.59
C THR A 330 -20.66 27.52 -59.97
N VAL A 331 -19.49 27.33 -60.53
CA VAL A 331 -19.24 26.59 -61.77
C VAL A 331 -18.56 25.27 -61.40
N LYS A 332 -19.08 24.14 -61.90
CA LYS A 332 -18.52 22.80 -61.68
C LYS A 332 -18.32 22.08 -63.01
N ASN A 333 -17.37 21.15 -63.08
CA ASN A 333 -17.19 20.28 -64.26
C ASN A 333 -18.20 19.12 -64.26
N GLU A 334 -18.19 18.29 -65.31
CA GLU A 334 -19.03 17.07 -65.42
C GLU A 334 -18.87 16.10 -64.24
N GLU A 335 -17.67 16.03 -63.65
CA GLU A 335 -17.37 15.18 -62.49
C GLU A 335 -17.89 15.77 -61.16
N GLY A 336 -18.49 16.97 -61.19
CA GLY A 336 -19.01 17.68 -60.02
C GLY A 336 -17.95 18.42 -59.19
N THR A 337 -16.71 18.50 -59.68
CA THR A 337 -15.61 19.23 -59.06
C THR A 337 -15.77 20.73 -59.26
N LEU A 338 -15.57 21.50 -58.19
CA LEU A 338 -15.71 22.95 -58.20
C LEU A 338 -14.59 23.63 -59.02
N ILE A 339 -14.97 24.37 -60.05
CA ILE A 339 -14.06 25.15 -60.90
C ILE A 339 -13.96 26.59 -60.40
N GLU A 340 -15.10 27.24 -60.17
CA GLU A 340 -15.17 28.66 -59.84
C GLU A 340 -16.29 28.96 -58.82
N LYS A 341 -16.07 29.96 -57.96
CA LYS A 341 -17.12 30.64 -57.19
C LYS A 341 -17.06 32.14 -57.48
N GLY A 342 -18.20 32.74 -57.80
CA GLY A 342 -18.25 34.14 -58.20
C GLY A 342 -19.54 34.84 -57.82
N LYS A 343 -19.62 36.11 -58.21
CA LYS A 343 -20.85 36.90 -58.15
C LYS A 343 -21.01 37.70 -59.43
N THR A 344 -22.24 37.80 -59.92
CA THR A 344 -22.62 38.64 -61.05
C THR A 344 -23.82 39.52 -60.70
N ASN A 345 -23.99 40.63 -61.40
CA ASN A 345 -25.11 41.55 -61.20
C ASN A 345 -26.13 41.38 -62.33
N VAL A 346 -27.40 41.61 -62.00
CA VAL A 346 -28.50 41.55 -62.95
C VAL A 346 -28.73 42.91 -63.61
N PHE A 347 -29.00 42.92 -64.92
CA PHE A 347 -29.28 44.12 -65.71
C PHE A 347 -30.62 44.02 -66.45
N PRO A 348 -31.51 45.03 -66.36
CA PRO A 348 -31.37 46.31 -65.66
C PRO A 348 -31.31 46.19 -64.12
N ASN A 349 -30.70 47.19 -63.47
CA ASN A 349 -30.47 47.23 -62.01
C ASN A 349 -31.75 47.40 -61.17
N GLU A 350 -32.92 47.56 -61.80
CA GLU A 350 -34.23 47.65 -61.16
C GLU A 350 -35.23 46.77 -61.92
N LEU A 351 -35.99 45.97 -61.18
CA LEU A 351 -37.06 45.12 -61.69
C LEU A 351 -38.38 45.45 -60.99
N LYS A 352 -39.38 45.89 -61.75
CA LYS A 352 -40.75 46.03 -61.22
C LYS A 352 -41.43 44.66 -61.08
N PRO A 353 -42.55 44.59 -60.33
CA PRO A 353 -43.35 43.36 -60.22
C PRO A 353 -43.67 42.75 -61.59
N GLY A 354 -43.28 41.49 -61.79
CA GLY A 354 -43.50 40.73 -63.02
C GLY A 354 -42.46 40.93 -64.13
N GLU A 355 -41.52 41.86 -63.99
CA GLU A 355 -40.46 42.12 -64.97
C GLU A 355 -39.33 41.09 -64.89
N GLU A 356 -38.65 40.89 -66.02
CA GLU A 356 -37.51 40.00 -66.19
C GLU A 356 -36.26 40.79 -66.56
N ALA A 357 -35.12 40.39 -66.02
CA ALA A 357 -33.81 40.93 -66.35
C ALA A 357 -32.82 39.80 -66.62
N GLU A 358 -31.75 40.13 -67.32
CA GLU A 358 -30.72 39.19 -67.72
C GLU A 358 -29.47 39.36 -66.86
N TYR A 359 -28.77 38.25 -66.63
CA TYR A 359 -27.42 38.25 -66.10
C TYR A 359 -26.51 37.48 -67.04
N SER A 360 -25.26 37.90 -67.09
CA SER A 360 -24.22 37.21 -67.85
C SER A 360 -22.95 37.08 -67.01
N HIS A 361 -22.23 35.98 -67.18
CA HIS A 361 -20.90 35.75 -66.62
C HIS A 361 -20.05 34.98 -67.62
N ILE A 362 -18.75 35.26 -67.65
CA ILE A 362 -17.79 34.53 -68.49
C ILE A 362 -16.80 33.84 -67.56
N SER A 363 -16.73 32.51 -67.65
CA SER A 363 -15.71 31.72 -66.96
C SER A 363 -14.58 31.41 -67.94
N TYR A 364 -13.41 31.97 -67.67
CA TYR A 364 -12.27 31.93 -68.59
C TYR A 364 -11.50 30.60 -68.51
N GLY A 365 -11.17 30.03 -69.68
CA GLY A 365 -10.26 28.89 -69.81
C GLY A 365 -10.82 27.54 -69.35
N VAL A 366 -12.13 27.32 -69.48
CA VAL A 366 -12.79 26.09 -69.05
C VAL A 366 -13.04 25.16 -70.24
N LYS A 367 -12.13 24.21 -70.45
CA LYS A 367 -12.07 23.32 -71.63
C LYS A 367 -13.02 22.10 -71.58
N GLN A 368 -14.09 22.15 -70.80
CA GLN A 368 -15.00 21.02 -70.53
C GLN A 368 -16.44 21.53 -70.36
N GLU A 369 -17.44 20.67 -70.58
CA GLU A 369 -18.83 21.03 -70.26
C GLU A 369 -18.93 21.40 -68.77
N VAL A 370 -19.48 22.59 -68.50
CA VAL A 370 -19.66 23.09 -67.14
C VAL A 370 -21.12 23.16 -66.76
N SER A 371 -21.37 22.86 -65.48
CA SER A 371 -22.64 23.11 -64.83
C SER A 371 -22.57 24.39 -64.01
N PHE A 372 -23.54 25.28 -64.23
CA PHE A 372 -23.69 26.51 -63.47
C PHE A 372 -24.83 26.36 -62.45
N ALA A 373 -24.53 26.62 -61.18
CA ALA A 373 -25.52 26.59 -60.10
C ALA A 373 -25.54 27.93 -59.36
N ILE A 374 -26.73 28.52 -59.25
CA ILE A 374 -26.96 29.71 -58.41
C ILE A 374 -27.03 29.25 -56.95
N GLU A 375 -26.18 29.80 -56.09
CA GLU A 375 -26.17 29.50 -54.66
C GLU A 375 -27.15 30.39 -53.89
N ARG A 376 -27.10 31.71 -54.12
CA ARG A 376 -27.98 32.69 -53.46
C ARG A 376 -28.13 33.96 -54.30
N MET A 377 -29.20 34.71 -54.06
CA MET A 377 -29.42 36.04 -54.64
C MET A 377 -29.69 37.05 -53.52
N THR A 378 -29.17 38.26 -53.66
CA THR A 378 -29.41 39.38 -52.73
C THR A 378 -29.96 40.57 -53.49
N TRP A 379 -30.89 41.31 -52.89
CA TRP A 379 -31.52 42.48 -53.51
C TRP A 379 -31.86 43.54 -52.45
N HIS A 380 -32.13 44.77 -52.91
CA HIS A 380 -32.67 45.85 -52.10
C HIS A 380 -34.11 46.17 -52.51
N ALA A 381 -34.98 46.46 -51.53
CA ALA A 381 -36.35 46.87 -51.82
C ALA A 381 -36.35 48.31 -52.38
N GLY A 382 -36.91 48.50 -53.57
CA GLY A 382 -37.11 49.82 -54.16
C GLY A 382 -38.23 50.56 -53.40
N LYS A 383 -38.05 51.86 -53.13
CA LYS A 383 -39.12 52.69 -52.57
C LYS A 383 -40.18 52.91 -53.64
N ASN A 384 -41.45 52.58 -53.37
CA ASN A 384 -42.58 53.00 -54.20
C ASN A 384 -42.72 54.52 -54.15
N THR A 385 -42.07 55.24 -55.06
CA THR A 385 -42.41 56.65 -55.32
C THR A 385 -43.70 56.68 -56.14
N VAL A 386 -44.84 56.60 -55.45
CA VAL A 386 -46.12 57.00 -56.04
C VAL A 386 -46.13 58.51 -56.13
N THR A 387 -45.71 59.06 -57.26
CA THR A 387 -46.01 60.43 -57.65
C THR A 387 -47.51 60.55 -57.89
N LYS A 388 -48.25 61.02 -56.87
CA LYS A 388 -49.57 61.61 -57.08
C LYS A 388 -49.36 62.91 -57.85
N HIS A 389 -49.65 62.91 -59.16
CA HIS A 389 -49.93 64.15 -59.87
C HIS A 389 -51.26 64.70 -59.34
N GLN A 390 -51.19 65.92 -58.82
CA GLN A 390 -52.32 66.74 -58.43
C GLN A 390 -52.65 67.71 -59.56
#